data_AF-A0A7C4YFI0-F1
#
_entry.id   AF-A0A7C4YFI0-F1
#
_cell.length_a   1.000
_cell.length_b   1.000
_cell.length_c   1.000
_cell.angle_alpha   90.00
_cell.angle_beta   90.00
_cell.angle_gamma   90.00
#
_symmetry.space_group_name_H-M   'P 1'
#
loop_
_entity.id
_entity.type
_entity.pdbx_description
1 polymer ?
#
loop_
_entity_poly.entity_id
_entity_poly.type
_entity_poly.pdbx_seq_one_letter_code
_entity_poly.pdbx_strand_id
1 'polypeptide(L)' 'MKNKGFTLIELLVVIAIIAILASILFEPLLRARGMARRAACASNLKQLYLSLIM' A
#
# COMPACT_ATOMS: atom_id res chain seq x y z
N MET A 1 -7.81 6.02 -41.98
CA MET A 1 -7.62 5.11 -40.82
C MET A 1 -8.71 5.43 -39.81
N LYS A 2 -9.69 4.53 -39.61
CA LYS A 2 -10.81 4.77 -38.68
C LYS A 2 -10.31 4.63 -37.25
N ASN A 3 -10.11 5.75 -36.57
CA ASN A 3 -9.93 5.78 -35.12
C ASN A 3 -11.19 5.19 -34.49
N LYS A 4 -11.13 3.93 -34.03
CA LYS A 4 -12.17 3.36 -33.18
C LYS A 4 -12.08 4.11 -31.84
N GLY A 5 -13.00 5.02 -31.60
CA GLY A 5 -13.14 5.67 -30.30
C GLY A 5 -13.41 4.61 -29.24
N PHE A 6 -12.70 4.70 -28.12
CA PHE A 6 -12.96 3.90 -26.94
C PHE A 6 -14.39 4.18 -26.48
N THR A 7 -15.20 3.14 -26.29
CA THR A 7 -16.56 3.34 -25.77
C THR A 7 -16.50 3.71 -24.29
N LEU A 8 -17.47 4.50 -23.80
CA LEU A 8 -17.59 4.79 -22.37
C LEU A 8 -17.62 3.51 -21.53
N ILE A 9 -18.27 2.47 -22.06
CA ILE A 9 -18.40 1.14 -21.42
C ILE A 9 -17.03 0.49 -21.24
N GLU A 10 -16.19 0.48 -22.27
CA GLU A 10 -14.84 -0.08 -22.15
C GLU A 10 -14.02 0.66 -21.09
N LEU A 11 -14.13 2.00 -21.01
CA LEU A 11 -13.42 2.78 -20.00
C LEU A 11 -13.91 2.47 -18.58
N LEU A 12 -15.22 2.35 -18.38
CA LEU A 12 -15.81 2.01 -17.09
C LEU A 12 -15.36 0.62 -16.60
N VAL A 13 -15.34 -0.37 -17.50
CA VAL A 13 -14.89 -1.73 -17.16
C VAL A 13 -13.43 -1.73 -16.69
N VAL A 14 -12.57 -0.98 -17.38
CA VAL A 14 -11.14 -0.89 -17.00
C VAL A 14 -10.97 -0.27 -15.61
N ILE A 15 -11.66 0.83 -15.32
CA ILE A 15 -11.60 1.49 -14.00
C ILE A 15 -12.11 0.53 -12.90
N ALA A 16 -13.19 -0.21 -13.17
CA ALA A 16 -13.73 -1.19 -12.22
C ALA A 16 -12.71 -2.30 -11.89
N ILE A 17 -12.02 -2.84 -12.90
CA ILE A 17 -10.99 -3.87 -12.69
C ILE A 17 -9.82 -3.31 -11.88
N ILE A 18 -9.34 -2.11 -12.20
CA ILE A 18 -8.26 -1.46 -11.46
C ILE A 18 -8.65 -1.24 -9.99
N ALA A 19 -9.88 -0.81 -9.71
CA ALA A 19 -10.35 -0.59 -8.34
C ALA A 19 -10.39 -1.90 -7.53
N ILE A 20 -10.86 -2.99 -8.13
CA ILE A 20 -10.86 -4.32 -7.49
C ILE A 20 -9.43 -4.75 -7.15
N LEU A 21 -8.51 -4.67 -8.11
CA LEU A 21 -7.11 -5.06 -7.89
C LEU A 21 -6.42 -4.17 -6.84
N ALA A 22 -6.67 -2.86 -6.87
CA ALA A 22 -6.11 -1.92 -5.91
C ALA A 22 -6.62 -2.19 -4.48
N SER A 23 -7.90 -2.58 -4.32
CA SER A 23 -8.46 -2.90 -2.99
C SER A 23 -7.75 -4.06 -2.30
N ILE A 24 -7.30 -5.07 -3.08
CA ILE A 24 -6.56 -6.23 -2.56
C ILE A 24 -5.17 -5.82 -2.06
N LEU A 25 -4.52 -4.86 -2.72
CA LEU A 25 -3.18 -4.38 -2.35
C LEU A 25 -3.21 -3.31 -1.25
N PHE A 26 -4.24 -2.47 -1.20
CA PHE A 26 -4.30 -1.32 -0.30
C PHE A 26 -4.53 -1.72 1.16
N GLU A 27 -5.46 -2.65 1.41
CA GLU A 27 -5.76 -3.16 2.75
C GLU A 27 -4.53 -3.73 3.51
N PRO A 28 -3.72 -4.64 2.93
CA PRO A 28 -2.53 -5.15 3.60
C PRO A 28 -1.44 -4.10 3.80
N LEU A 29 -1.34 -3.10 2.91
CA LEU A 29 -0.38 -2.00 3.02
C LEU A 29 -0.61 -1.15 4.27
N LEU A 30 -1.87 -0.90 4.63
CA LEU A 30 -2.23 -0.16 5.86
C LEU A 30 -1.76 -0.90 7.13
N ARG A 31 -1.98 -2.22 7.17
CA ARG A 31 -1.54 -3.08 8.28
C ARG A 31 -0.03 -3.13 8.38
N ALA A 32 0.65 -3.32 7.24
CA ALA A 32 2.11 -3.34 7.16
C ALA A 32 2.73 -2.02 7.67
N ARG A 33 2.14 -0.87 7.32
CA ARG A 33 2.61 0.44 7.82
C ARG A 33 2.49 0.58 9.33
N GLY A 34 1.41 0.06 9.93
CA GLY A 34 1.23 0.00 11.38
C GLY A 34 2.28 -0.88 12.06
N MET A 35 2.58 -2.05 11.48
CA MET A 35 3.63 -2.95 11.97
C MET A 35 5.01 -2.32 11.86
N ALA A 36 5.32 -1.66 10.74
CA ALA A 36 6.60 -0.98 10.52
C ALA A 36 6.86 0.11 11.58
N ARG A 37 5.83 0.89 11.95
CA ARG A 37 5.95 1.90 13.02
C ARG A 37 6.26 1.27 14.38
N ARG A 38 5.61 0.15 14.72
CA ARG A 38 5.87 -0.58 15.96
C ARG A 38 7.28 -1.17 15.99
N ALA A 39 7.71 -1.76 14.87
CA ALA A 39 9.06 -2.31 14.73
C ALA A 39 10.13 -1.23 14.89
N ALA A 40 9.92 -0.05 14.29
CA ALA A 40 10.82 1.09 14.44
C ALA A 40 10.88 1.58 15.90
N CYS A 41 9.73 1.70 16.58
CA CYS A 41 9.67 2.08 18.00
C CYS A 41 10.44 1.08 18.89
N ALA A 42 10.21 -0.22 18.70
CA ALA A 42 10.91 -1.27 19.43
C ALA A 42 12.43 -1.23 19.19
N SER A 43 12.86 -0.98 17.94
CA SER A 43 14.28 -0.81 17.60
C SER A 43 14.91 0.38 18.31
N ASN A 44 14.22 1.53 18.34
CA ASN A 44 14.69 2.73 19.03
C ASN A 44 14.83 2.51 20.55
N LEU A 45 13.83 1.88 21.17
CA LEU A 45 13.88 1.53 22.60
C LEU A 45 15.04 0.58 22.90
N LYS A 46 15.24 -0.43 22.05
CA LYS A 46 16.38 -1.34 22.16
C LYS A 46 17.70 -0.58 22.06
N GLN A 47 17.84 0.37 21.14
CA GLN A 47 19.05 1.19 21.01
C GLN A 47 19.31 2.05 22.25
N LEU A 48 18.29 2.69 22.81
CA LEU A 48 18.42 3.45 24.06
C LEU A 48 18.86 2.58 25.24
N TYR A 49 18.26 1.39 25.37
CA TYR A 49 18.65 0.42 26.40
C TYR A 49 20.12 -0.02 26.24
N LEU A 50 20.54 -0.31 25.00
CA LEU A 50 21.93 -0.67 24.71
C LEU A 50 22.89 0.47 25.06
N SER A 51 22.54 1.72 24.76
CA SER A 51 23.35 2.90 25.11
C SER A 51 23.44 3.19 26.61
N LEU A 52 22.54 2.66 27.44
CA LEU A 52 22.59 2.82 28.89
C LEU A 52 23.50 1.77 29.55
N ILE A 53 23.63 0.60 28.93
CA ILE A 53 24.27 -0.59 29.55
C ILE A 53 25.67 -0.85 28.97
N MET A 54 25.94 -0.38 27.75
CA MET A 54 27.28 -0.37 27.15
C MET A 54 27.86 1.04 27.20
#